data_AF-Q12182-F1
#
_entry.id   AF-Q12182-F1
#
_cell.length_a   1.000
_cell.length_b   1.000
_cell.length_c   1.000
_cell.angle_alpha   90.00
_cell.angle_beta   90.00
_cell.angle_gamma   90.00
#
_symmetry.space_group_name_H-M   'P 1'
#
loop_
_entity.id
_entity.type
_entity.pdbx_description
1 polymer ?
#
loop_
_entity_poly.entity_id
_entity_poly.type
_entity_poly.pdbx_seq_one_letter_code
_entity_poly.pdbx_strand_id
1 'polypeptide(L)'
;MTILEELNDSSIPQRLDNHIFFGSVHSLTHTDFLVENNIRFFINVDLSTELISHIYHEVRSKFAHEIVIVNIDNDSQIPIESDLVRSFHWHNTSLLQQLIHHLDFLSGINNHGEPLTPPPESHYRNAYVQFDHPSDSVSILDKLLYGNKSEYSRTNIFQVTNEAKFQVFNDLITIFKYSIAQGGNTNSNILVLSENGSTDENLISLLMSTVLKENPTFNVYQALQFVKSIAVIPDTVRDEKILWVTGFINYQELIKKNEMYWGLGSQKGRKLTSFASPISKVERKQRRRDDQNIMRSKLPQQRQNPFCSTERPKRARCD
;
A
#
# COMPACT_ATOMS: atom_id res chain seq x y z
N MET A 1 21.09 21.02 -20.51
CA MET A 1 19.84 21.10 -19.72
C MET A 1 19.50 19.67 -19.39
N THR A 2 19.54 19.30 -18.10
CA THR A 2 19.16 17.95 -17.69
C THR A 2 17.64 17.81 -17.73
N ILE A 3 17.10 16.61 -17.91
CA ILE A 3 15.64 16.42 -17.88
C ILE A 3 15.08 16.89 -16.53
N LEU A 4 15.86 16.76 -15.46
CA LEU A 4 15.53 17.26 -14.13
C LEU A 4 15.44 18.80 -14.06
N GLU A 5 16.19 19.57 -14.85
CA GLU A 5 16.13 21.04 -14.87
C GLU A 5 14.83 21.56 -15.50
N GLU A 6 14.21 20.76 -16.38
CA GLU A 6 12.91 21.08 -16.98
C GLU A 6 11.74 20.85 -16.01
N LEU A 7 11.94 20.06 -14.95
CA LEU A 7 10.93 19.68 -13.95
C LEU A 7 10.87 20.65 -12.74
N ASN A 8 10.94 21.97 -12.96
CA ASN A 8 11.11 22.94 -11.88
C ASN A 8 9.82 23.42 -11.15
N ASP A 9 8.66 22.82 -11.40
CA ASP A 9 7.46 23.01 -10.55
C ASP A 9 7.43 21.97 -9.43
N SER A 10 8.04 22.32 -8.30
CA SER A 10 8.52 21.37 -7.31
C SER A 10 7.53 21.17 -6.15
N SER A 11 6.69 20.13 -6.20
CA SER A 11 5.94 19.66 -5.02
C SER A 11 6.76 18.62 -4.25
N ILE A 12 7.03 18.91 -2.97
CA ILE A 12 7.63 17.95 -2.03
C ILE A 12 6.72 16.71 -1.93
N PRO A 13 7.26 15.47 -1.92
CA PRO A 13 6.48 14.26 -1.72
C PRO A 13 5.59 14.34 -0.48
N GLN A 14 4.35 13.89 -0.64
CA GLN A 14 3.37 13.75 0.43
C GLN A 14 3.46 12.35 1.03
N ARG A 15 3.04 12.19 2.28
CA ARG A 15 3.18 10.93 3.02
C ARG A 15 1.83 10.22 3.13
N LEU A 16 1.73 8.99 2.60
CA LEU A 16 0.56 8.13 2.76
C LEU A 16 0.55 7.46 4.13
N ASP A 17 1.69 6.89 4.52
CA ASP A 17 1.87 6.22 5.80
C ASP A 17 3.33 6.28 6.28
N ASN A 18 3.69 5.48 7.30
CA ASN A 18 5.03 5.51 7.86
C ASN A 18 6.15 5.19 6.86
N HIS A 19 5.88 4.43 5.81
CA HIS A 19 6.84 3.96 4.83
C HIS A 19 6.54 4.36 3.39
N ILE A 20 5.35 4.89 3.10
CA ILE A 20 4.93 5.25 1.75
C ILE A 20 4.83 6.76 1.62
N PHE A 21 5.60 7.30 0.68
CA PHE A 21 5.49 8.64 0.14
C PHE A 21 4.92 8.57 -1.27
N PHE A 22 4.33 9.66 -1.73
CA PHE A 22 3.86 9.79 -3.11
C PHE A 22 4.04 11.23 -3.62
N GLY A 23 4.20 11.38 -4.93
CA GLY A 23 4.45 12.68 -5.55
C GLY A 23 4.39 12.63 -7.07
N SER A 24 4.68 13.75 -7.71
CA SER A 24 4.89 13.81 -9.16
C SER A 24 6.32 13.40 -9.51
N VAL A 25 6.60 13.13 -10.79
CA VAL A 25 7.97 12.86 -11.28
C VAL A 25 8.96 13.97 -10.89
N HIS A 26 8.48 15.19 -10.70
CA HIS A 26 9.25 16.35 -10.23
C HIS A 26 9.85 16.13 -8.85
N SER A 27 9.25 15.27 -8.02
CA SER A 27 9.81 14.88 -6.72
C SER A 27 11.20 14.25 -6.80
N LEU A 28 11.60 13.73 -7.96
CA LEU A 28 12.95 13.19 -8.18
C LEU A 28 14.04 14.29 -8.19
N THR A 29 13.66 15.55 -8.37
CA THR A 29 14.58 16.70 -8.28
C THR A 29 14.98 17.02 -6.84
N HIS A 30 14.16 16.67 -5.85
CA HIS A 30 14.38 16.92 -4.42
C HIS A 30 15.31 15.87 -3.79
N THR A 31 16.54 15.74 -4.29
CA THR A 31 17.45 14.68 -3.88
C THR A 31 17.78 14.70 -2.40
N ASP A 32 17.85 15.89 -1.79
CA ASP A 32 18.07 16.03 -0.34
C ASP A 32 16.93 15.39 0.45
N PHE A 33 15.67 15.65 0.06
CA PHE A 33 14.50 15.02 0.66
C PHE A 33 14.54 13.48 0.52
N LEU A 34 14.92 12.97 -0.66
CA LEU A 34 14.98 11.53 -0.92
C LEU A 34 16.02 10.84 -0.03
N VAL A 35 17.19 11.48 0.17
CA VAL A 35 18.26 10.98 1.04
C VAL A 35 17.88 11.08 2.51
N GLU A 36 17.36 12.23 2.96
CA GLU A 36 16.93 12.47 4.34
C GLU A 36 15.82 11.51 4.79
N ASN A 37 14.90 11.18 3.88
CA ASN A 37 13.82 10.23 4.14
C ASN A 37 14.18 8.80 3.75
N ASN A 38 15.45 8.51 3.40
CA ASN A 38 15.94 7.17 3.06
C ASN A 38 15.00 6.42 2.09
N ILE A 39 14.63 7.12 1.00
CA ILE A 39 13.80 6.55 -0.05
C ILE A 39 14.66 5.58 -0.85
N ARG A 40 14.32 4.30 -0.80
CA ARG A 40 15.07 3.21 -1.46
C ARG A 40 14.27 2.50 -2.54
N PHE A 41 12.96 2.55 -2.46
CA PHE A 41 12.06 1.87 -3.38
C PHE A 41 11.23 2.90 -4.14
N PHE A 42 11.19 2.80 -5.46
CA PHE A 42 10.46 3.72 -6.33
C PHE A 42 9.45 2.92 -7.13
N ILE A 43 8.18 3.30 -7.06
CA ILE A 43 7.10 2.76 -7.89
C ILE A 43 6.60 3.87 -8.80
N ASN A 44 6.91 3.77 -10.08
CA ASN A 44 6.42 4.71 -11.08
C ASN A 44 5.12 4.17 -11.67
N VAL A 45 4.14 5.05 -11.87
CA VAL A 45 2.81 4.72 -12.35
C VAL A 45 2.52 5.57 -13.58
N ASP A 46 2.16 4.92 -14.67
CA ASP A 46 1.76 5.57 -15.94
C ASP A 46 2.83 6.52 -16.48
N LEU A 47 4.11 6.26 -16.17
CA LEU A 47 5.27 6.98 -16.70
C LEU A 47 5.95 6.13 -17.76
N SER A 48 6.32 6.74 -18.89
CA SER A 48 7.00 6.00 -19.95
C SER A 48 8.33 5.45 -19.44
N THR A 49 8.58 4.19 -19.75
CA THR A 49 9.83 3.52 -19.34
C THR A 49 11.07 4.25 -19.87
N GLU A 50 10.96 4.89 -21.04
CA GLU A 50 12.03 5.73 -21.59
C GLU A 50 12.37 6.91 -20.68
N LEU A 51 11.37 7.70 -20.28
CA LEU A 51 11.56 8.85 -19.37
C LEU A 51 12.20 8.42 -18.05
N ILE A 52 11.67 7.35 -17.43
CA ILE A 52 12.21 6.83 -16.17
C ILE A 52 13.65 6.33 -16.33
N SER A 53 13.98 5.69 -17.46
CA SER A 53 15.34 5.24 -17.71
C SER A 53 16.33 6.40 -17.78
N HIS A 54 15.95 7.51 -18.42
CA HIS A 54 16.77 8.72 -18.46
C HIS A 54 16.97 9.32 -17.07
N ILE A 55 15.88 9.52 -16.32
CA ILE A 55 15.96 10.10 -14.97
C ILE A 55 16.78 9.19 -14.04
N TYR A 56 16.61 7.87 -14.13
CA TYR A 56 17.39 6.93 -13.34
C TYR A 56 18.90 7.12 -13.52
N HIS A 57 19.38 7.23 -14.76
CA HIS A 57 20.81 7.42 -15.02
C HIS A 57 21.33 8.78 -14.55
N GLU A 58 20.49 9.82 -14.54
CA GLU A 58 20.85 11.13 -13.98
C GLU A 58 20.91 11.13 -12.44
N VAL A 59 19.97 10.46 -11.76
CA VAL A 59 19.83 10.53 -10.29
C VAL A 59 20.61 9.44 -9.56
N ARG A 60 20.86 8.27 -10.18
CA ARG A 60 21.51 7.12 -9.52
C ARG A 60 22.80 7.49 -8.79
N SER A 61 23.63 8.33 -9.39
CA SER A 61 24.92 8.75 -8.82
C SER A 61 24.80 9.51 -7.49
N LYS A 62 23.62 10.07 -7.20
CA LYS A 62 23.33 10.83 -5.98
C LYS A 62 22.95 9.94 -4.79
N PHE A 63 22.60 8.67 -5.03
CA PHE A 63 22.26 7.75 -3.95
C PHE A 63 23.49 6.93 -3.53
N ALA A 64 23.81 6.95 -2.24
CA ALA A 64 24.92 6.17 -1.69
C ALA A 64 24.64 4.65 -1.66
N HIS A 65 23.36 4.27 -1.68
CA HIS A 65 22.91 2.88 -1.59
C HIS A 65 22.13 2.49 -2.84
N GLU A 66 22.04 1.18 -3.06
CA GLU A 66 21.21 0.63 -4.12
C GLU A 66 19.74 1.00 -3.89
N ILE A 67 19.13 1.56 -4.93
CA ILE A 67 17.71 1.86 -5.06
C ILE A 67 17.07 0.86 -6.02
N VAL A 68 15.84 0.46 -5.73
CA VAL A 68 15.06 -0.42 -6.62
C VAL A 68 13.95 0.40 -7.25
N ILE A 69 13.95 0.47 -8.58
CA ILE A 69 12.94 1.19 -9.35
C ILE A 69 12.10 0.20 -10.14
N VAL A 70 10.79 0.23 -9.89
CA VAL A 70 9.79 -0.48 -10.68
C VAL A 70 8.90 0.50 -11.43
N ASN A 71 8.44 0.11 -12.60
CA ASN A 71 7.56 0.91 -13.44
C ASN A 71 6.30 0.11 -13.78
N ILE A 72 5.13 0.67 -13.49
CA ILE A 72 3.83 0.16 -13.92
C ILE A 72 3.41 1.01 -15.12
N ASP A 73 3.78 0.53 -16.29
CA ASP A 73 3.64 1.24 -17.57
C ASP A 73 2.50 0.62 -18.37
N ASN A 74 1.46 1.39 -18.64
CA ASN A 74 0.34 0.94 -19.47
C ASN A 74 0.66 1.03 -20.97
N ASP A 75 1.77 1.65 -21.35
CA ASP A 75 2.14 1.72 -22.76
C ASP A 75 2.71 0.37 -23.23
N SER A 76 2.17 -0.09 -24.35
CA SER A 76 2.54 -1.33 -25.01
C SER A 76 3.90 -1.24 -25.72
N GLN A 77 4.38 -0.03 -26.02
CA GLN A 77 5.60 0.17 -26.80
C GLN A 77 6.78 0.51 -25.89
N ILE A 78 7.33 -0.50 -25.21
CA ILE A 78 8.64 -0.33 -24.56
C ILE A 78 9.69 -0.30 -25.68
N PRO A 79 10.42 0.81 -25.90
CA PRO A 79 11.49 0.84 -26.89
C PRO A 79 12.71 0.08 -26.36
N ILE A 80 12.67 -1.26 -26.45
CA ILE A 80 13.75 -2.18 -26.02
C ILE A 80 15.06 -1.93 -26.78
N GLU A 81 15.00 -1.18 -27.88
CA GLU A 81 16.15 -0.80 -28.70
C GLU A 81 17.09 0.20 -28.00
N SER A 82 16.58 1.01 -27.06
CA SER A 82 17.42 1.97 -26.32
C SER A 82 18.31 1.25 -25.30
N ASP A 83 19.63 1.42 -25.43
CA ASP A 83 20.61 0.86 -24.49
C ASP A 83 20.40 1.38 -23.06
N LEU A 84 19.90 2.62 -22.91
CA LEU A 84 19.55 3.19 -21.60
C LEU A 84 18.39 2.43 -20.96
N VAL A 85 17.34 2.14 -21.72
CA VAL A 85 16.17 1.37 -21.27
C VAL A 85 16.59 -0.07 -20.93
N ARG A 86 17.42 -0.70 -21.76
CA ARG A 86 17.91 -2.07 -21.52
C ARG A 86 18.75 -2.14 -20.24
N SER A 87 19.66 -1.17 -20.04
CA SER A 87 20.49 -1.09 -18.84
C SER A 87 19.65 -0.85 -17.59
N PHE A 88 18.70 0.08 -17.66
CA PHE A 88 17.73 0.35 -16.59
C PHE A 88 16.94 -0.90 -16.21
N HIS A 89 16.36 -1.57 -17.21
CA HIS A 89 15.55 -2.76 -17.02
C HIS A 89 16.34 -3.92 -16.40
N TRP A 90 17.50 -4.25 -16.98
CA TRP A 90 18.33 -5.36 -16.50
C TRP A 90 18.81 -5.14 -15.07
N HIS A 91 19.29 -3.93 -14.77
CA HIS A 91 19.82 -3.62 -13.46
C HIS A 91 18.73 -3.66 -12.37
N ASN A 92 17.60 -2.98 -12.58
CA ASN A 92 16.53 -2.95 -11.58
C ASN A 92 15.81 -4.30 -11.45
N THR A 93 15.69 -5.07 -12.54
CA THR A 93 15.19 -6.45 -12.46
C THR A 93 16.12 -7.32 -11.63
N SER A 94 17.43 -7.21 -11.81
CA SER A 94 18.40 -7.93 -10.99
C SER A 94 18.28 -7.56 -9.50
N LEU A 95 18.19 -6.27 -9.18
CA LEU A 95 18.01 -5.83 -7.79
C LEU A 95 16.70 -6.32 -7.17
N LEU A 96 15.59 -6.27 -7.92
CA LEU A 96 14.30 -6.77 -7.46
C LEU A 96 14.32 -8.29 -7.25
N GLN A 97 14.95 -9.03 -8.16
CA GLN A 97 15.19 -10.46 -8.02
C GLN A 97 16.02 -10.76 -6.75
N GLN A 98 17.14 -10.06 -6.55
CA GLN A 98 17.99 -10.21 -5.36
C GLN A 98 17.20 -9.95 -4.07
N LEU A 99 16.37 -8.89 -4.05
CA LEU A 99 15.51 -8.55 -2.92
C LEU A 99 14.56 -9.71 -2.58
N ILE A 100 13.85 -10.25 -3.57
CA ILE A 100 12.88 -11.34 -3.36
C ILE A 100 13.57 -12.62 -2.89
N HIS A 101 14.70 -13.00 -3.49
CA HIS A 101 15.49 -14.15 -3.04
C HIS A 101 16.00 -13.98 -1.61
N HIS A 102 16.45 -12.78 -1.25
CA HIS A 102 16.88 -12.48 0.11
C HIS A 102 15.73 -12.63 1.12
N LEU A 103 14.53 -12.17 0.76
CA LEU A 103 13.33 -12.33 1.59
C LEU A 103 12.93 -13.79 1.80
N ASP A 104 13.04 -14.61 0.76
CA ASP A 104 12.83 -16.06 0.85
C ASP A 104 13.84 -16.72 1.78
N PHE A 105 15.12 -16.35 1.65
CA PHE A 105 16.19 -16.83 2.52
C PHE A 105 15.92 -16.49 3.99
N LEU A 106 15.61 -15.22 4.31
CA LEU A 106 15.29 -14.79 5.67
C LEU A 106 14.05 -15.51 6.25
N SER A 107 13.05 -15.77 5.41
CA SER A 107 11.85 -16.53 5.80
C SER A 107 12.19 -17.97 6.20
N GLY A 108 13.18 -18.59 5.54
CA GLY A 108 13.67 -19.94 5.87
C GLY A 108 14.37 -20.00 7.23
N ILE A 109 15.17 -18.98 7.58
CA ILE A 109 15.90 -18.91 8.85
C ILE A 109 14.94 -18.91 10.04
N ASN A 110 13.88 -18.11 9.95
CA ASN A 110 12.93 -17.91 11.05
C ASN A 110 12.13 -19.18 11.39
N ASN A 111 12.00 -20.12 10.45
CA ASN A 111 11.25 -21.36 10.66
C ASN A 111 12.11 -22.54 11.15
N HIS A 112 13.44 -22.48 10.97
CA HIS A 112 14.30 -23.64 11.24
C HIS A 112 15.51 -23.40 12.14
N GLY A 113 15.82 -22.17 12.52
CA GLY A 113 16.96 -21.89 13.40
C GLY A 113 18.30 -22.12 12.70
N GLU A 114 18.98 -21.01 12.38
CA GLU A 114 20.31 -20.88 11.77
C GLU A 114 20.52 -21.39 10.32
N PRO A 115 20.88 -20.51 9.38
CA PRO A 115 21.67 -20.91 8.22
C PRO A 115 23.14 -20.92 8.63
N LEU A 116 23.76 -22.11 8.69
CA LEU A 116 25.18 -22.25 9.04
C LEU A 116 26.16 -21.78 7.95
N THR A 117 25.67 -21.19 6.85
CA THR A 117 26.52 -20.64 5.80
C THR A 117 25.87 -19.41 5.13
N PRO A 118 26.58 -18.28 5.01
CA PRO A 118 26.13 -17.20 4.13
C PRO A 118 26.06 -17.72 2.68
N PRO A 119 25.08 -17.28 1.87
CA PRO A 119 24.99 -17.70 0.49
C PRO A 119 26.27 -17.28 -0.25
N PRO A 120 26.89 -18.14 -1.06
CA PRO A 120 28.10 -17.80 -1.79
C PRO A 120 27.82 -16.64 -2.75
N GLU A 121 28.59 -15.55 -2.64
CA GLU A 121 28.50 -14.32 -3.45
C GLU A 121 28.50 -14.58 -4.97
N SER A 122 28.94 -15.77 -5.41
CA SER A 122 28.99 -16.17 -6.81
C SER A 122 27.65 -16.45 -7.48
N HIS A 123 26.55 -16.61 -6.71
CA HIS A 123 25.24 -16.98 -7.29
C HIS A 123 24.47 -15.82 -7.91
N TYR A 124 24.91 -14.58 -7.71
CA TYR A 124 24.22 -13.40 -8.23
C TYR A 124 24.57 -13.05 -9.68
N ARG A 125 25.55 -13.74 -10.29
CA ARG A 125 26.12 -13.30 -11.58
C ARG A 125 25.51 -13.93 -12.82
N ASN A 126 24.66 -14.95 -12.69
CA ASN A 126 24.03 -15.61 -13.83
C ASN A 126 22.50 -15.45 -13.76
N ALA A 127 21.98 -14.52 -14.57
CA ALA A 127 20.56 -14.41 -14.86
C ALA A 127 20.04 -15.75 -15.40
N TYR A 128 18.86 -16.19 -14.96
CA TYR A 128 18.21 -17.48 -15.25
C TYR A 128 18.76 -18.72 -14.52
N VAL A 129 18.77 -18.72 -13.18
CA VAL A 129 18.74 -20.00 -12.45
C VAL A 129 17.29 -20.33 -12.12
N GLN A 130 16.75 -21.30 -12.85
CA GLN A 130 15.45 -21.92 -12.59
C GLN A 130 15.61 -22.83 -11.37
N PHE A 131 15.16 -22.37 -10.20
CA PHE A 131 15.19 -23.16 -8.97
C PHE A 131 13.88 -23.93 -8.81
N ASP A 132 13.89 -25.18 -9.29
CA ASP A 132 12.88 -26.16 -8.91
C ASP A 132 13.21 -26.70 -7.50
N HIS A 133 12.81 -25.96 -6.47
CA HIS A 133 12.77 -26.48 -5.10
C HIS A 133 11.32 -26.73 -4.68
N PRO A 134 10.87 -27.98 -4.65
CA PRO A 134 9.59 -28.34 -4.05
C PRO A 134 9.78 -28.38 -2.53
N SER A 135 9.66 -27.23 -1.87
CA SER A 135 9.43 -27.20 -0.42
C SER A 135 7.97 -26.87 -0.18
N ASP A 136 7.21 -27.82 0.36
CA ASP A 136 5.76 -27.74 0.63
C ASP A 136 5.34 -26.61 1.60
N SER A 137 6.29 -25.86 2.16
CA SER A 137 6.02 -24.66 2.95
C SER A 137 5.83 -23.44 2.05
N VAL A 138 4.58 -23.12 1.72
CA VAL A 138 4.21 -21.82 1.12
C VAL A 138 4.78 -20.70 1.99
N SER A 139 5.66 -19.87 1.41
CA SER A 139 6.36 -18.82 2.16
C SER A 139 5.35 -17.84 2.77
N ILE A 140 5.73 -17.15 3.86
CA ILE A 140 4.86 -16.13 4.46
C ILE A 140 4.57 -15.03 3.44
N LEU A 141 5.56 -14.67 2.62
CA LEU A 141 5.42 -13.69 1.56
C LEU A 141 4.36 -14.13 0.55
N ASP A 142 4.40 -15.39 0.07
CA ASP A 142 3.41 -15.92 -0.89
C ASP A 142 1.96 -15.82 -0.38
N LYS A 143 1.74 -15.89 0.94
CA LYS A 143 0.40 -15.75 1.54
C LYS A 143 -0.09 -14.30 1.61
N LEU A 144 0.81 -13.33 1.46
CA LEU A 144 0.50 -11.90 1.54
C LEU A 144 0.28 -11.26 0.16
N LEU A 145 0.74 -11.92 -0.90
CA LEU A 145 0.63 -11.47 -2.29
C LEU A 145 -0.68 -11.96 -2.92
N TYR A 146 -1.21 -11.18 -3.87
CA TYR A 146 -2.28 -11.62 -4.76
C TYR A 146 -1.74 -12.52 -5.88
N GLY A 147 -0.59 -12.17 -6.43
CA GLY A 147 0.11 -12.87 -7.51
C GLY A 147 1.19 -13.83 -7.03
N ASN A 148 1.77 -14.58 -7.97
CA ASN A 148 2.90 -15.46 -7.67
C ASN A 148 4.18 -14.63 -7.51
N LYS A 149 4.94 -14.84 -6.44
CA LYS A 149 6.21 -14.11 -6.20
C LYS A 149 7.18 -14.14 -7.38
N SER A 150 7.16 -15.23 -8.17
CA SER A 150 8.03 -15.40 -9.34
C SER A 150 7.70 -14.46 -10.50
N GLU A 151 6.51 -13.86 -10.53
CA GLU A 151 6.17 -12.83 -11.52
C GLU A 151 6.91 -11.53 -11.24
N TYR A 152 7.04 -11.18 -9.96
CA TYR A 152 7.74 -9.97 -9.51
C TYR A 152 9.27 -10.09 -9.61
N SER A 153 9.83 -11.30 -9.65
CA SER A 153 11.28 -11.50 -9.80
C SER A 153 11.77 -11.47 -11.25
N ARG A 154 10.86 -11.48 -12.23
CA ARG A 154 11.21 -11.56 -13.66
C ARG A 154 11.41 -10.21 -14.34
N THR A 155 10.78 -9.16 -13.82
CA THR A 155 10.78 -7.85 -14.46
C THR A 155 10.57 -6.75 -13.43
N ASN A 156 11.22 -5.61 -13.64
CA ASN A 156 10.90 -4.36 -12.94
C ASN A 156 9.87 -3.50 -13.71
N ILE A 157 9.50 -3.88 -14.94
CA ILE A 157 8.51 -3.19 -15.78
C ILE A 157 7.26 -4.06 -15.89
N PHE A 158 6.12 -3.54 -15.43
CA PHE A 158 4.86 -4.25 -15.35
C PHE A 158 3.83 -3.61 -16.28
N GLN A 159 3.51 -4.32 -17.37
CA GLN A 159 2.45 -3.94 -18.31
C GLN A 159 1.12 -4.55 -17.87
N VAL A 160 0.48 -3.92 -16.90
CA VAL A 160 -0.74 -4.44 -16.26
C VAL A 160 -1.86 -3.40 -16.25
N THR A 161 -3.05 -3.82 -16.68
CA THR A 161 -4.25 -2.99 -16.78
C THR A 161 -5.36 -3.51 -15.87
N ASN A 162 -6.41 -2.72 -15.69
CA ASN A 162 -7.63 -3.10 -14.94
C ASN A 162 -7.31 -3.52 -13.49
N GLU A 163 -7.98 -4.57 -13.00
CA GLU A 163 -7.82 -5.09 -11.63
C GLU A 163 -6.37 -5.52 -11.33
N ALA A 164 -5.67 -6.10 -12.32
CA ALA A 164 -4.31 -6.58 -12.15
C ALA A 164 -3.33 -5.44 -11.79
N LYS A 165 -3.57 -4.22 -12.29
CA LYS A 165 -2.79 -3.03 -11.91
C LYS A 165 -2.79 -2.80 -10.41
N PHE A 166 -3.96 -2.89 -9.78
CA PHE A 166 -4.11 -2.71 -8.33
C PHE A 166 -3.50 -3.87 -7.54
N GLN A 167 -3.63 -5.10 -8.02
CA GLN A 167 -3.02 -6.28 -7.40
C GLN A 167 -1.49 -6.17 -7.40
N VAL A 168 -0.89 -5.94 -8.58
CA VAL A 168 0.57 -5.78 -8.75
C VAL A 168 1.10 -4.62 -7.93
N PHE A 169 0.44 -3.47 -7.98
CA PHE A 169 0.83 -2.31 -7.17
C PHE A 169 0.89 -2.64 -5.67
N ASN A 170 -0.17 -3.26 -5.13
CA ASN A 170 -0.21 -3.59 -3.72
C ASN A 170 0.72 -4.74 -3.33
N ASP A 171 1.02 -5.65 -4.24
CA ASP A 171 2.01 -6.70 -4.03
C ASP A 171 3.42 -6.12 -3.98
N LEU A 172 3.77 -5.18 -4.86
CA LEU A 172 5.04 -4.46 -4.80
C LEU A 172 5.21 -3.68 -3.48
N ILE A 173 4.16 -2.96 -3.05
CA ILE A 173 4.14 -2.32 -1.72
C ILE A 173 4.37 -3.34 -0.61
N THR A 174 3.75 -4.52 -0.71
CA THR A 174 3.87 -5.60 0.29
C THR A 174 5.30 -6.15 0.32
N ILE A 175 5.91 -6.41 -0.84
CA ILE A 175 7.30 -6.88 -0.98
C ILE A 175 8.26 -5.87 -0.35
N PHE A 176 8.11 -4.59 -0.68
CA PHE A 176 8.99 -3.55 -0.17
C PHE A 176 8.83 -3.35 1.34
N LYS A 177 7.59 -3.26 1.86
CA LYS A 177 7.34 -3.21 3.31
C LYS A 177 7.88 -4.43 4.04
N TYR A 178 7.74 -5.62 3.44
CA TYR A 178 8.29 -6.85 4.02
C TYR A 178 9.82 -6.79 4.09
N SER A 179 10.48 -6.28 3.05
CA SER A 179 11.94 -6.08 3.05
C SER A 179 12.40 -5.06 4.09
N ILE A 180 11.65 -3.97 4.28
CA ILE A 180 11.93 -2.95 5.31
C ILE A 180 11.84 -3.56 6.71
N ALA A 181 10.83 -4.40 6.95
CA ALA A 181 10.63 -5.07 8.22
C ALA A 181 11.70 -6.14 8.52
N GLN A 182 12.17 -6.87 7.51
CA GLN A 182 13.13 -7.97 7.68
C GLN A 182 14.59 -7.51 7.64
N GLY A 183 14.92 -6.48 6.84
CA GLY A 183 16.30 -6.10 6.54
C GLY A 183 17.04 -5.31 7.63
N GLY A 184 16.48 -5.17 8.83
CA GLY A 184 17.03 -4.37 9.94
C GLY A 184 17.08 -2.85 9.69
N ASN A 185 17.00 -2.42 8.43
CA ASN A 185 16.92 -1.02 8.03
C ASN A 185 15.45 -0.57 8.01
N THR A 186 14.88 -0.44 9.20
CA THR A 186 13.47 -0.02 9.43
C THR A 186 13.16 1.39 8.95
N ASN A 187 14.16 2.15 8.52
CA ASN A 187 14.01 3.54 8.10
C ASN A 187 13.88 3.67 6.58
N SER A 188 13.93 2.57 5.83
CA SER A 188 13.82 2.62 4.37
C SER A 188 12.37 2.87 3.96
N ASN A 189 12.18 3.71 2.95
CA ASN A 189 10.86 4.17 2.53
C ASN A 189 10.65 3.96 1.02
N ILE A 190 9.37 3.96 0.64
CA ILE A 190 8.86 3.77 -0.71
C ILE A 190 8.35 5.11 -1.21
N LEU A 191 8.67 5.48 -2.45
CA LEU A 191 8.11 6.63 -3.14
C LEU A 191 7.31 6.16 -4.36
N VAL A 192 6.02 6.53 -4.39
CA VAL A 192 5.13 6.29 -5.52
C VAL A 192 5.04 7.55 -6.36
N LEU A 193 5.34 7.44 -7.65
CA LEU A 193 5.43 8.56 -8.57
C LEU A 193 4.42 8.40 -9.69
N SER A 194 3.78 9.49 -10.05
CA SER A 194 3.09 9.64 -11.34
C SER A 194 3.56 10.90 -12.05
N GLU A 195 3.09 11.14 -13.27
CA GLU A 195 3.42 12.37 -13.99
C GLU A 195 2.99 13.61 -13.21
N ASN A 196 1.74 13.61 -12.72
CA ASN A 196 1.08 14.80 -12.15
C ASN A 196 0.80 14.72 -10.64
N GLY A 197 1.36 13.72 -9.95
CA GLY A 197 1.27 13.57 -8.50
C GLY A 197 -0.17 13.57 -7.98
N SER A 198 -0.48 14.41 -6.97
CA SER A 198 -1.81 14.49 -6.34
C SER A 198 -2.94 14.97 -7.26
N THR A 199 -2.66 15.29 -8.52
CA THR A 199 -3.69 15.59 -9.53
C THR A 199 -4.02 14.40 -10.44
N ASP A 200 -3.25 13.31 -10.34
CA ASP A 200 -3.43 12.10 -11.13
C ASP A 200 -4.49 11.18 -10.49
N GLU A 201 -5.59 11.00 -11.22
CA GLU A 201 -6.73 10.17 -10.85
C GLU A 201 -6.34 8.69 -10.66
N ASN A 202 -5.42 8.17 -11.48
CA ASN A 202 -4.93 6.79 -11.37
C ASN A 202 -4.05 6.62 -10.14
N LEU A 203 -3.15 7.57 -9.86
CA LEU A 203 -2.34 7.53 -8.65
C LEU A 203 -3.23 7.54 -7.41
N ILE A 204 -4.21 8.44 -7.34
CA ILE A 204 -5.13 8.53 -6.19
C ILE A 204 -5.87 7.20 -6.00
N SER A 205 -6.38 6.59 -7.08
CA SER A 205 -7.05 5.28 -6.99
C SER A 205 -6.11 4.16 -6.52
N LEU A 206 -4.83 4.18 -6.91
CA LEU A 206 -3.84 3.24 -6.38
C LEU A 206 -3.57 3.47 -4.89
N LEU A 207 -3.43 4.73 -4.44
CA LEU A 207 -3.26 5.04 -3.01
C LEU A 207 -4.48 4.58 -2.21
N MET A 208 -5.69 4.82 -2.72
CA MET A 208 -6.93 4.32 -2.12
C MET A 208 -6.95 2.80 -2.04
N SER A 209 -6.43 2.11 -3.06
CA SER A 209 -6.34 0.65 -3.08
C SER A 209 -5.47 0.10 -1.93
N THR A 210 -4.37 0.79 -1.61
CA THR A 210 -3.53 0.46 -0.44
C THR A 210 -4.26 0.72 0.88
N VAL A 211 -4.95 1.86 1.00
CA VAL A 211 -5.76 2.17 2.19
C VAL A 211 -6.83 1.11 2.42
N LEU A 212 -7.51 0.67 1.34
CA LEU A 212 -8.51 -0.39 1.37
C LEU A 212 -7.92 -1.76 1.71
N LYS A 213 -6.71 -2.09 1.20
CA LYS A 213 -6.02 -3.35 1.54
C LYS A 213 -5.64 -3.42 3.03
N GLU A 214 -5.30 -2.29 3.64
CA GLU A 214 -4.95 -2.23 5.06
C GLU A 214 -6.15 -2.06 6.00
N ASN A 215 -7.24 -1.46 5.52
CA ASN A 215 -8.45 -1.20 6.30
C ASN A 215 -9.70 -1.69 5.56
N PRO A 216 -9.94 -3.00 5.44
CA PRO A 216 -10.88 -3.46 4.43
C PRO A 216 -12.35 -3.39 4.88
N THR A 217 -12.58 -2.90 6.10
CA THR A 217 -13.86 -2.37 6.60
C THR A 217 -14.22 -1.00 6.02
N PHE A 218 -13.27 -0.26 5.42
CA PHE A 218 -13.54 1.03 4.81
C PHE A 218 -14.35 0.86 3.52
N ASN A 219 -15.30 1.76 3.31
CA ASN A 219 -15.90 1.94 2.00
C ASN A 219 -15.01 2.84 1.12
N VAL A 220 -15.32 2.91 -0.18
CA VAL A 220 -14.51 3.66 -1.15
C VAL A 220 -14.44 5.14 -0.80
N TYR A 221 -15.55 5.74 -0.35
CA TYR A 221 -15.58 7.14 0.06
C TYR A 221 -14.71 7.39 1.28
N GLN A 222 -14.67 6.48 2.25
CA GLN A 222 -13.79 6.60 3.42
C GLN A 222 -12.31 6.52 3.01
N ALA A 223 -11.95 5.63 2.09
CA ALA A 223 -10.60 5.57 1.54
C ALA A 223 -10.23 6.85 0.79
N LEU A 224 -11.14 7.40 -0.02
CA LEU A 224 -10.94 8.67 -0.72
C LEU A 224 -10.76 9.83 0.26
N GLN A 225 -11.63 9.93 1.27
CA GLN A 225 -11.54 10.97 2.30
C GLN A 225 -10.25 10.85 3.12
N PHE A 226 -9.79 9.63 3.38
CA PHE A 226 -8.49 9.41 4.01
C PHE A 226 -7.36 9.99 3.15
N VAL A 227 -7.29 9.62 1.86
CA VAL A 227 -6.25 10.16 0.95
C VAL A 227 -6.36 11.67 0.81
N LYS A 228 -7.56 12.25 0.70
CA LYS A 228 -7.78 13.70 0.70
C LYS A 228 -7.38 14.40 2.01
N SER A 229 -7.42 13.70 3.14
CA SER A 229 -7.05 14.29 4.44
C SER A 229 -5.54 14.45 4.63
N ILE A 230 -4.75 13.68 3.89
CA ILE A 230 -3.29 13.70 3.94
C ILE A 230 -2.66 14.37 2.72
N ALA A 231 -3.46 14.53 1.64
CA ALA A 231 -3.00 15.04 0.36
C ALA A 231 -3.71 16.33 -0.02
N VAL A 232 -2.97 17.28 -0.60
CA VAL A 232 -3.60 18.44 -1.26
C VAL A 232 -4.05 18.00 -2.65
N ILE A 233 -5.26 17.47 -2.74
CA ILE A 233 -5.90 17.10 -4.01
C ILE A 233 -6.73 18.32 -4.47
N PRO A 234 -6.43 18.93 -5.63
CA PRO A 234 -7.20 20.06 -6.13
C PRO A 234 -8.66 19.69 -6.43
N ASP A 235 -9.58 20.64 -6.24
CA ASP A 235 -11.01 20.48 -6.55
C ASP A 235 -11.28 20.20 -8.05
N THR A 236 -10.28 20.40 -8.92
CA THR A 236 -10.35 20.05 -10.34
C THR A 236 -10.38 18.54 -10.58
N VAL A 237 -9.84 17.75 -9.64
CA VAL A 237 -9.87 16.29 -9.71
C VAL A 237 -11.23 15.81 -9.23
N ARG A 238 -12.01 15.25 -10.15
CA ARG A 238 -13.38 14.81 -9.86
C ARG A 238 -13.40 13.47 -9.15
N ASP A 239 -14.12 13.40 -8.04
CA ASP A 239 -14.29 12.17 -7.24
C ASP A 239 -14.80 11.02 -8.09
N GLU A 240 -15.75 11.29 -8.99
CA GLU A 240 -16.29 10.26 -9.88
C GLU A 240 -15.21 9.67 -10.77
N LYS A 241 -14.30 10.48 -11.31
CA LYS A 241 -13.24 9.96 -12.17
C LYS A 241 -12.28 9.04 -11.43
N ILE A 242 -11.93 9.39 -10.19
CA ILE A 242 -11.13 8.53 -9.31
C ILE A 242 -11.87 7.21 -9.08
N LEU A 243 -13.14 7.27 -8.66
CA LEU A 243 -13.95 6.09 -8.34
C LEU A 243 -14.19 5.16 -9.53
N TRP A 244 -14.20 5.72 -10.75
CA TRP A 244 -14.42 4.98 -12.00
C TRP A 244 -13.13 4.67 -12.77
N VAL A 245 -11.94 4.80 -12.15
CA VAL A 245 -10.69 4.29 -12.74
C VAL A 245 -10.84 2.81 -13.07
N THR A 246 -10.48 2.44 -14.30
CA THR A 246 -10.74 1.11 -14.86
C THR A 246 -10.15 0.00 -13.97
N GLY A 247 -11.01 -0.94 -13.54
CA GLY A 247 -10.63 -2.08 -12.71
C GLY A 247 -10.65 -1.84 -11.19
N PHE A 248 -10.83 -0.60 -10.73
CA PHE A 248 -10.82 -0.29 -9.30
C PHE A 248 -11.98 -0.91 -8.53
N ILE A 249 -13.19 -0.86 -9.10
CA ILE A 249 -14.39 -1.49 -8.52
C ILE A 249 -14.21 -3.01 -8.37
N ASN A 250 -13.69 -3.67 -9.41
CA ASN A 250 -13.41 -5.11 -9.38
C ASN A 250 -12.39 -5.45 -8.27
N TYR A 251 -11.33 -4.64 -8.15
CA TYR A 251 -10.34 -4.81 -7.08
C TYR A 251 -10.94 -4.63 -5.68
N GLN A 252 -11.85 -3.67 -5.49
CA GLN A 252 -12.56 -3.50 -4.23
C GLN A 252 -13.39 -4.75 -3.88
N GLU A 253 -14.09 -5.32 -4.85
CA GLU A 253 -14.86 -6.55 -4.67
C GLU A 253 -13.96 -7.73 -4.31
N LEU A 254 -12.77 -7.83 -4.93
CA LEU A 254 -11.75 -8.82 -4.58
C LEU A 254 -11.32 -8.70 -3.11
N ILE A 255 -11.00 -7.49 -2.63
CA ILE A 255 -10.61 -7.26 -1.23
C ILE A 255 -11.72 -7.75 -0.29
N LYS A 256 -12.97 -7.32 -0.54
CA LYS A 256 -14.12 -7.70 0.28
C LYS A 256 -14.34 -9.20 0.28
N LYS A 257 -14.22 -9.85 -0.87
CA LYS A 257 -14.32 -11.30 -1.00
C LYS A 257 -13.27 -11.98 -0.13
N ASN A 258 -12.01 -11.59 -0.26
CA ASN A 258 -10.93 -12.18 0.53
C ASN A 258 -11.15 -11.99 2.02
N GLU A 259 -11.63 -10.82 2.46
CA GLU A 259 -11.83 -10.55 3.87
C GLU A 259 -13.07 -11.24 4.47
N MET A 260 -14.16 -11.38 3.69
CA MET A 260 -15.34 -12.15 4.08
C MET A 260 -15.01 -13.62 4.35
N TYR A 261 -14.03 -14.20 3.66
CA TYR A 261 -13.61 -15.58 3.91
C TYR A 261 -12.69 -15.74 5.14
N TRP A 262 -12.12 -14.66 5.70
CA TRP A 262 -11.32 -14.71 6.94
C TRP A 262 -12.09 -14.25 8.21
N GLY A 263 -13.29 -13.68 8.06
CA GLY A 263 -13.93 -12.78 9.04
C GLY A 263 -15.00 -13.32 10.01
N LEU A 264 -15.24 -14.64 10.10
CA LEU A 264 -16.02 -15.23 11.21
C LEU A 264 -15.20 -16.16 12.13
N GLY A 265 -13.90 -16.35 11.86
CA GLY A 265 -13.08 -17.31 12.62
C GLY A 265 -11.60 -16.98 12.84
N SER A 266 -11.02 -15.96 12.21
CA SER A 266 -9.56 -15.74 12.21
C SER A 266 -9.13 -14.39 12.82
N GLN A 267 -9.52 -14.11 14.07
CA GLN A 267 -9.05 -12.92 14.81
C GLN A 267 -7.82 -13.13 15.70
N LYS A 268 -7.04 -14.21 15.50
CA LYS A 268 -5.78 -14.38 16.24
C LYS A 268 -4.60 -13.77 15.46
N GLY A 269 -4.32 -12.48 15.67
CA GLY A 269 -2.93 -12.01 15.68
C GLY A 269 -2.51 -10.80 14.84
N ARG A 270 -3.38 -10.14 14.05
CA ARG A 270 -2.96 -8.92 13.33
C ARG A 270 -3.04 -7.69 14.24
N LYS A 271 -1.87 -7.20 14.69
CA LYS A 271 -1.75 -5.83 15.25
C LYS A 271 -2.19 -4.85 14.16
N LEU A 272 -3.19 -4.02 14.43
CA LEU A 272 -3.56 -2.92 13.55
C LEU A 272 -2.33 -2.06 13.29
N THR A 273 -1.95 -1.89 12.01
CA THR A 273 -1.04 -0.81 11.62
C THR A 273 -1.77 0.49 11.88
N SER A 274 -1.23 1.31 12.79
CA SER A 274 -1.87 2.55 13.18
C SER A 274 -1.66 3.59 12.09
N PHE A 275 -2.63 3.74 11.18
CA PHE A 275 -2.81 5.03 10.53
C PHE A 275 -3.21 6.02 11.62
N ALA A 276 -2.34 6.98 11.92
CA ALA A 276 -2.67 8.09 12.79
C ALA A 276 -3.80 8.88 12.10
N SER A 277 -5.05 8.61 12.50
CA SER A 277 -6.21 9.33 11.98
C SER A 277 -6.06 10.82 12.31
N PRO A 278 -6.14 11.75 11.34
CA PRO A 278 -6.11 13.18 11.64
C PRO A 278 -7.40 13.70 12.30
N ILE A 279 -8.39 12.84 12.56
CA ILE A 279 -9.76 13.25 12.89
C ILE A 279 -10.15 12.70 14.28
N SER A 280 -9.76 13.42 15.35
CA SER A 280 -10.55 13.57 16.59
C SER A 280 -9.75 14.22 17.74
N LYS A 281 -9.49 15.53 17.64
CA LYS A 281 -9.42 16.38 18.84
C LYS A 281 -10.81 16.98 19.10
N VAL A 282 -11.77 16.13 19.46
CA VAL A 282 -12.99 16.56 20.15
C VAL A 282 -12.99 15.89 21.50
N GLU A 283 -12.65 16.71 22.49
CA GLU A 283 -12.51 16.45 23.90
C GLU A 283 -13.81 15.89 24.50
N ARG A 284 -14.00 14.57 24.44
CA ARG A 284 -15.04 13.90 25.25
C ARG A 284 -14.54 13.78 26.68
N LYS A 285 -14.97 14.73 27.52
CA LYS A 285 -14.99 14.62 28.98
C LYS A 285 -15.74 13.35 29.39
N GLN A 286 -15.02 12.25 29.59
CA GLN A 286 -15.51 11.04 30.23
C GLN A 286 -15.66 11.34 31.73
N ARG A 287 -16.90 11.54 32.19
CA ARG A 287 -17.23 11.57 33.61
C ARG A 287 -16.91 10.19 34.21
N ARG A 288 -15.87 10.11 35.04
CA ARG A 288 -15.67 9.02 36.00
C ARG A 288 -16.80 9.09 37.02
N ARG A 289 -17.61 8.04 37.12
CA ARG A 289 -18.39 7.72 38.32
C ARG A 289 -17.49 6.85 39.19
N ASP A 290 -17.09 7.40 40.33
CA ASP A 290 -16.56 6.63 41.45
C ASP A 290 -17.74 6.08 42.24
N ASP A 291 -17.92 4.77 42.21
CA ASP A 291 -18.81 4.03 43.11
C ASP A 291 -18.00 3.63 44.36
N GLN A 292 -18.11 4.42 45.43
CA GLN A 292 -17.83 3.93 46.78
C GLN A 292 -18.80 4.56 47.81
N ASN A 293 -19.53 3.67 48.49
CA ASN A 293 -19.98 3.78 49.87
C ASN A 293 -20.92 4.93 50.26
N ILE A 294 -22.24 4.72 50.21
CA ILE A 294 -23.15 5.36 51.18
C ILE A 294 -24.22 4.36 51.69
N MET A 295 -24.33 4.35 53.02
CA MET A 295 -25.15 3.49 53.88
C MET A 295 -26.67 3.58 53.70
N ARG A 296 -27.30 2.44 54.03
CA ARG A 296 -28.67 2.22 54.55
C ARG A 296 -29.43 3.45 55.09
N SER A 297 -30.67 3.66 54.63
CA SER A 297 -31.86 3.66 55.52
C SER A 297 -33.22 3.69 54.78
N LYS A 298 -34.05 2.71 55.14
CA LYS A 298 -35.52 2.65 55.34
C LYS A 298 -36.52 3.29 54.35
N LEU A 299 -37.35 2.40 53.77
CA LEU A 299 -38.68 2.60 53.14
C LEU A 299 -39.72 3.29 54.06
N PRO A 300 -40.79 3.84 53.47
CA PRO A 300 -42.10 3.17 53.57
C PRO A 300 -42.94 3.13 52.28
N GLN A 301 -43.81 2.12 52.22
CA GLN A 301 -44.86 1.84 51.22
C GLN A 301 -45.99 2.89 51.23
N GLN A 302 -46.60 3.19 50.07
CA GLN A 302 -48.07 3.37 49.99
C GLN A 302 -48.65 3.36 48.55
N ARG A 303 -49.60 2.42 48.35
CA ARG A 303 -50.92 2.49 47.68
C ARG A 303 -51.08 2.79 46.17
N GLN A 304 -51.40 1.70 45.45
CA GLN A 304 -52.61 1.42 44.64
C GLN A 304 -53.34 2.56 43.89
N ASN A 305 -53.54 2.37 42.57
CA ASN A 305 -54.86 2.36 41.91
C ASN A 305 -54.76 1.82 40.45
N PRO A 306 -55.73 0.99 39.98
CA PRO A 306 -55.84 0.57 38.58
C PRO A 306 -56.98 1.31 37.83
N PHE A 307 -57.20 0.92 36.56
CA PHE A 307 -58.21 1.35 35.56
C PHE A 307 -57.71 2.36 34.50
N CYS A 308 -57.60 1.93 33.24
CA CYS A 308 -58.72 1.99 32.28
C CYS A 308 -58.32 1.35 30.94
N SER A 309 -59.14 0.43 30.45
CA SER A 309 -59.09 -0.14 29.10
C SER A 309 -59.83 0.76 28.11
N THR A 310 -59.29 0.96 26.91
CA THR A 310 -60.08 1.48 25.78
C THR A 310 -59.65 0.81 24.47
N GLU A 311 -60.64 0.64 23.61
CA GLU A 311 -60.78 -0.37 22.57
C GLU A 311 -59.97 -0.13 21.28
N ARG A 312 -59.77 -1.21 20.51
CA ARG A 312 -59.32 -1.17 19.11
C ARG A 312 -60.48 -0.82 18.16
N PRO A 313 -60.18 -0.32 16.95
CA PRO A 313 -60.78 -0.95 15.78
C PRO A 313 -59.80 -1.24 14.63
N LYS A 314 -60.15 -2.29 13.88
CA LYS A 314 -59.53 -2.81 12.66
C LYS A 314 -59.60 -1.78 11.52
N ARG A 315 -58.57 -1.72 10.67
CA ARG A 315 -58.67 -1.18 9.29
C ARG A 315 -58.29 -2.26 8.27
N ALA A 316 -59.09 -2.26 7.21
CA ALA A 316 -59.17 -3.24 6.14
C ALA A 316 -58.07 -3.05 5.07
N ARG A 317 -57.83 -4.14 4.33
CA ARG A 317 -57.21 -4.15 3.00
C ARG A 317 -58.11 -3.43 2.00
N CYS A 318 -57.49 -2.73 1.05
CA CYS A 318 -58.05 -2.45 -0.28
C CYS A 318 -57.27 -3.31 -1.28
N ASP A 319 -58.03 -3.93 -2.18
CA ASP A 319 -57.76 -4.45 -3.53
C ASP A 319 -56.40 -5.06 -3.90
#